data_AF-A0A522FM90-F1
#
_entry.id   AF-A0A522FM90-F1
#
_cell.length_a   1.000
_cell.length_b   1.000
_cell.length_c   1.000
_cell.angle_alpha   90.00
_cell.angle_beta   90.00
_cell.angle_gamma   90.00
#
_symmetry.space_group_name_H-M   'P 1'
#
loop_
_entity.id
_entity.type
_entity.pdbx_description
1 polymer ?
#
loop_
_entity_poly.entity_id
_entity_poly.type
_entity_poly.pdbx_seq_one_letter_code
_entity_poly.pdbx_strand_id
1 'polypeptide(L)'
;MSTENNENIPFKLTWKINTIGIWLILIMIIQIVIAYFTYRNFIEDGLKNIILISLSGGLGGTIYCLRGFYQQIGKKEFNTYWFWWYIIRPIASIVMGAFSYFLVAGGLLIISTSPDLSQDKGLMFFCSLAFIVGISFTRFMDKIYQVAEVMFSPKN
;
A
#
# COMPACT_ATOMS: atom_id res chain seq x y z
N MET A 1 -19.36 -39.72 21.38
CA MET A 1 -20.08 -38.54 21.92
C MET A 1 -19.04 -37.62 22.52
N SER A 2 -18.53 -36.68 21.71
CA SER A 2 -17.63 -35.62 22.12
C SER A 2 -17.94 -34.41 21.24
N THR A 3 -19.06 -33.77 21.57
CA THR A 3 -19.46 -32.45 21.07
C THR A 3 -18.52 -31.43 21.71
N GLU A 4 -17.34 -31.25 21.12
CA GLU A 4 -16.35 -30.31 21.62
C GLU A 4 -16.50 -28.98 20.86
N ASN A 5 -17.18 -28.05 21.53
CA ASN A 5 -17.05 -26.61 21.40
C ASN A 5 -17.05 -26.03 19.98
N ASN A 6 -18.24 -25.95 19.40
CA ASN A 6 -18.58 -24.82 18.54
C ASN A 6 -18.63 -23.56 19.43
N GLU A 7 -17.46 -22.99 19.74
CA GLU A 7 -17.37 -21.62 20.25
C GLU A 7 -18.04 -20.72 19.22
N ASN A 8 -19.31 -20.41 19.49
CA ASN A 8 -20.08 -19.47 18.71
C ASN A 8 -19.32 -18.14 18.74
N ILE A 9 -18.58 -17.87 17.67
CA ILE A 9 -17.94 -16.57 17.46
C ILE A 9 -19.05 -15.54 17.66
N PRO A 10 -18.93 -14.62 18.62
CA PRO A 10 -20.04 -13.75 18.99
C PRO A 10 -20.48 -12.97 17.75
N PHE A 11 -21.79 -12.89 17.50
CA PHE A 11 -22.37 -12.25 16.31
C PHE A 11 -21.82 -10.83 16.04
N LYS A 12 -21.45 -10.09 17.10
CA LYS A 12 -20.80 -8.77 16.97
C LYS A 12 -19.39 -8.83 16.34
N LEU A 13 -18.66 -9.93 16.51
CA LEU A 13 -17.31 -10.12 15.97
C LEU A 13 -17.35 -10.47 14.48
N THR A 14 -18.27 -11.34 14.05
CA THR A 14 -18.47 -11.66 12.63
C THR A 14 -18.91 -10.44 11.81
N TRP A 15 -19.76 -9.58 12.40
CA TRP A 15 -20.18 -8.33 11.76
C TRP A 15 -19.00 -7.37 11.51
N LYS A 16 -18.14 -7.17 12.52
CA LYS A 16 -16.94 -6.32 12.40
C LYS A 16 -15.93 -6.86 11.40
N ILE A 17 -15.73 -8.18 11.35
CA ILE A 17 -14.84 -8.83 10.36
C ILE A 17 -15.35 -8.54 8.93
N ASN A 18 -16.66 -8.70 8.70
CA ASN A 18 -17.24 -8.44 7.38
C ASN A 18 -17.11 -6.97 6.97
N THR A 19 -17.28 -6.02 7.90
CA THR A 19 -17.09 -4.59 7.63
C THR A 19 -15.69 -4.26 7.10
N ILE A 20 -14.64 -4.89 7.66
CA ILE A 20 -13.25 -4.64 7.25
C ILE A 20 -12.98 -5.19 5.85
N GLY A 21 -13.45 -6.41 5.57
CA GLY A 21 -13.33 -7.01 4.23
C GLY A 21 -14.02 -6.15 3.17
N ILE A 22 -15.25 -5.71 3.44
CA ILE A 22 -16.00 -4.81 2.55
C ILE A 22 -15.25 -3.49 2.35
N TRP A 23 -14.72 -2.90 3.42
CA TRP A 23 -13.97 -1.64 3.35
C TRP A 23 -12.70 -1.76 2.50
N LEU A 24 -11.95 -2.87 2.61
CA LEU A 24 -10.76 -3.14 1.80
C LEU A 24 -11.08 -3.31 0.31
N ILE A 25 -12.21 -3.94 -0.02
CA ILE A 25 -12.66 -4.08 -1.40
C ILE A 25 -13.10 -2.71 -1.95
N LEU A 26 -13.85 -1.94 -1.17
CA LEU A 26 -14.29 -0.59 -1.54
C LEU A 26 -13.11 0.33 -1.81
N ILE A 27 -12.09 0.36 -0.95
CA ILE A 27 -10.92 1.22 -1.16
C ILE A 27 -10.14 0.79 -2.42
N MET A 28 -10.05 -0.51 -2.71
CA MET A 28 -9.43 -1.01 -3.94
C MET A 28 -10.18 -0.54 -5.19
N ILE A 29 -11.52 -0.61 -5.18
CA ILE A 29 -12.36 -0.13 -6.28
C ILE A 29 -12.20 1.38 -6.43
N ILE A 30 -12.25 2.13 -5.32
CA ILE A 30 -12.07 3.59 -5.32
C ILE A 30 -10.72 3.98 -5.94
N GLN A 31 -9.63 3.29 -5.60
CA GLN A 31 -8.30 3.53 -6.18
C GLN A 31 -8.31 3.34 -7.71
N ILE A 32 -8.94 2.28 -8.20
CA ILE A 32 -9.05 1.98 -9.64
C ILE A 32 -9.90 3.04 -10.35
N VAL A 33 -11.02 3.46 -9.74
CA VAL A 33 -11.89 4.50 -10.29
C VAL A 33 -11.17 5.84 -10.36
N ILE A 34 -10.44 6.22 -9.31
CA ILE A 34 -9.64 7.46 -9.29
C ILE A 34 -8.53 7.38 -10.34
N ALA A 35 -7.85 6.25 -10.49
CA ALA A 35 -6.82 6.07 -11.51
C ALA A 35 -7.41 6.22 -12.93
N TYR A 36 -8.55 5.61 -13.20
CA TYR A 36 -9.27 5.74 -14.48
C TYR A 36 -9.71 7.18 -14.74
N PHE A 37 -10.28 7.85 -13.74
CA PHE A 37 -10.71 9.24 -13.82
C PHE A 37 -9.53 10.18 -14.07
N THR A 38 -8.40 9.96 -13.38
CA THR A 38 -7.18 10.75 -13.53
C THR A 38 -6.61 10.61 -14.94
N TYR A 39 -6.56 9.37 -15.45
CA TYR A 39 -6.08 9.08 -16.81
C TYR A 39 -6.93 9.76 -17.89
N ARG A 40 -8.24 9.95 -17.66
CA ARG A 40 -9.17 10.58 -18.60
C ARG A 40 -9.19 12.10 -18.57
N ASN A 41 -9.06 12.72 -17.39
CA ASN A 41 -9.40 14.14 -17.19
C ASN A 41 -8.22 15.08 -16.94
N PHE A 42 -7.02 14.57 -16.60
CA PHE A 42 -5.88 15.43 -16.30
C PHE A 42 -5.12 15.85 -17.56
N ILE A 43 -4.96 17.16 -17.74
CA ILE A 43 -4.29 17.81 -18.87
C ILE A 43 -2.78 18.01 -18.60
N GLU A 44 -2.37 18.12 -17.33
CA GLU A 44 -0.96 18.29 -16.94
C GLU A 44 -0.28 16.94 -16.68
N ASP A 45 0.72 16.61 -17.49
CA ASP A 45 1.39 15.31 -17.46
C ASP A 45 2.12 15.01 -16.14
N GLY A 46 2.70 16.03 -15.49
CA GLY A 46 3.44 15.86 -14.24
C GLY A 46 2.57 15.38 -13.08
N LEU A 47 1.49 16.12 -12.79
CA LEU A 47 0.55 15.76 -11.71
C LEU A 47 -0.16 14.43 -12.00
N LYS A 48 -0.56 14.20 -13.25
CA LYS A 48 -1.16 12.93 -13.70
C LYS A 48 -0.27 11.74 -13.35
N ASN A 49 1.02 11.83 -13.69
CA ASN A 49 1.97 10.74 -13.48
C ASN A 49 2.21 10.47 -11.99
N ILE A 50 2.38 11.51 -11.17
CA ILE A 50 2.58 11.36 -9.72
C ILE A 50 1.35 10.71 -9.07
N ILE A 51 0.14 11.11 -9.45
CA ILE A 51 -1.10 10.53 -8.93
C ILE A 51 -1.19 9.04 -9.29
N LEU A 52 -0.92 8.69 -10.56
CA LEU A 52 -0.94 7.29 -11.00
C LEU A 52 0.08 6.41 -10.26
N ILE A 53 1.30 6.92 -10.05
CA ILE A 53 2.34 6.23 -9.29
C ILE A 53 1.90 6.03 -7.83
N SER A 54 1.37 7.07 -7.20
CA SER A 54 0.89 7.03 -5.82
C SER A 54 -0.23 6.02 -5.64
N LEU A 55 -1.21 6.01 -6.55
CA LEU A 55 -2.31 5.04 -6.55
C LEU A 55 -1.81 3.61 -6.78
N SER A 56 -0.76 3.42 -7.59
CA SER A 56 -0.14 2.09 -7.77
C SER A 56 0.47 1.57 -6.46
N GLY A 57 1.10 2.45 -5.66
CA GLY A 57 1.55 2.10 -4.30
C GLY A 57 0.40 1.79 -3.35
N GLY A 58 -0.69 2.55 -3.41
CA GLY A 58 -1.92 2.27 -2.65
C GLY A 58 -2.55 0.91 -2.99
N LEU A 59 -2.57 0.53 -4.27
CA LEU A 59 -3.04 -0.78 -4.73
C LEU A 59 -2.19 -1.91 -4.14
N GLY A 60 -0.86 -1.79 -4.19
CA GLY A 60 0.05 -2.76 -3.58
C GLY A 60 -0.18 -2.93 -2.07
N GLY A 61 -0.33 -1.80 -1.36
CA GLY A 61 -0.64 -1.80 0.07
C GLY A 61 -1.99 -2.45 0.40
N THR A 62 -3.00 -2.19 -0.42
CA THR A 62 -4.34 -2.76 -0.25
C THR A 62 -4.33 -4.28 -0.45
N ILE A 63 -3.60 -4.79 -1.45
CA ILE A 63 -3.42 -6.24 -1.65
C ILE A 63 -2.72 -6.88 -0.44
N TYR A 64 -1.71 -6.21 0.13
CA TYR A 64 -1.05 -6.70 1.33
C TYR A 64 -2.00 -6.73 2.55
N CYS A 65 -2.85 -5.72 2.71
CA CYS A 65 -3.91 -5.71 3.72
C CYS A 65 -4.89 -6.88 3.51
N LEU A 66 -5.32 -7.13 2.27
CA LEU A 66 -6.23 -8.21 1.93
C LEU A 66 -5.63 -9.59 2.23
N ARG A 67 -4.34 -9.78 1.91
CA ARG A 67 -3.60 -11.00 2.25
C ARG A 67 -3.55 -11.22 3.77
N GLY A 68 -3.23 -10.17 4.53
CA GLY A 68 -3.19 -10.23 5.99
C GLY A 68 -4.57 -10.55 6.60
N PHE A 69 -5.62 -9.93 6.07
CA PHE A 69 -7.01 -10.18 6.46
C PHE A 69 -7.40 -11.64 6.20
N TYR A 70 -7.13 -12.17 4.99
CA TYR A 70 -7.40 -13.56 4.64
C TYR A 70 -6.68 -14.55 5.57
N GLN A 71 -5.40 -14.30 5.88
CA GLN A 71 -4.61 -15.15 6.75
C GLN A 71 -5.14 -15.16 8.20
N GLN A 72 -5.61 -14.02 8.71
CA GLN A 72 -6.20 -13.94 10.05
C GLN A 72 -7.54 -14.66 10.15
N ILE A 73 -8.37 -14.60 9.10
CA ILE A 73 -9.61 -15.38 9.03
C ILE A 73 -9.30 -16.88 9.06
N GLY A 74 -8.32 -17.33 8.25
CA GLY A 74 -7.91 -18.74 8.22
C GLY A 74 -7.40 -19.27 9.56
N LYS A 75 -6.81 -18.40 10.40
CA LYS A 75 -6.31 -18.75 11.74
C LYS A 75 -7.33 -18.55 12.87
N LYS A 76 -8.49 -17.95 12.61
CA LYS A 76 -9.52 -17.57 13.62
C LYS A 76 -9.05 -16.61 14.73
N GLU A 77 -7.89 -15.98 14.60
CA GLU A 77 -7.29 -15.08 15.59
C GLU A 77 -7.60 -13.60 15.28
N PHE A 78 -8.83 -13.29 14.86
CA PHE A 78 -9.14 -11.94 14.41
C PHE A 78 -9.25 -10.96 15.58
N ASN A 79 -8.27 -10.05 15.70
CA ASN A 79 -8.25 -9.05 16.75
C ASN A 79 -8.81 -7.71 16.23
N THR A 80 -9.90 -7.25 16.85
CA THR A 80 -10.59 -6.00 16.48
C THR A 80 -9.75 -4.73 16.70
N TYR A 81 -8.72 -4.77 17.56
CA TYR A 81 -7.81 -3.63 17.76
C TYR A 81 -7.01 -3.25 16.50
N TRP A 82 -6.88 -4.18 15.54
CA TRP A 82 -6.19 -3.94 14.27
C TRP A 82 -7.01 -3.15 13.26
N PHE A 83 -8.27 -2.79 13.57
CA PHE A 83 -9.15 -2.04 12.68
C PHE A 83 -8.50 -0.77 12.12
N TRP A 84 -7.93 0.08 12.99
CA TRP A 84 -7.26 1.30 12.58
C TRP A 84 -6.04 1.05 11.70
N TRP A 85 -5.33 -0.05 11.94
CA TRP A 85 -4.19 -0.43 11.13
C TRP A 85 -4.59 -0.81 9.70
N TYR A 86 -5.75 -1.45 9.50
CA TYR A 86 -6.29 -1.71 8.17
C TYR A 86 -6.69 -0.43 7.44
N ILE A 87 -7.18 0.59 8.16
CA ILE A 87 -7.61 1.87 7.56
C ILE A 87 -6.43 2.75 7.17
N ILE A 88 -5.48 2.92 8.08
CA ILE A 88 -4.36 3.84 7.90
C ILE A 88 -3.37 3.29 6.86
N ARG A 89 -3.22 1.96 6.76
CA ARG A 89 -2.15 1.36 5.96
C ARG A 89 -2.29 1.61 4.45
N PRO A 90 -3.46 1.46 3.80
CA PRO A 90 -3.62 1.83 2.39
C PRO A 90 -3.26 3.30 2.12
N ILE A 91 -3.64 4.20 3.02
CA ILE A 91 -3.32 5.64 2.91
C ILE A 91 -1.81 5.85 2.99
N ALA A 92 -1.15 5.24 3.98
CA ALA A 92 0.30 5.29 4.12
C ALA A 92 1.03 4.71 2.89
N SER A 93 0.51 3.64 2.29
CA SER A 93 1.07 3.04 1.08
C SER A 93 0.95 3.94 -0.16
N ILE A 94 -0.10 4.75 -0.28
CA ILE A 94 -0.22 5.75 -1.36
C ILE A 94 0.91 6.77 -1.25
N VAL A 95 1.11 7.31 -0.04
CA VAL A 95 2.17 8.28 0.23
C VAL A 95 3.53 7.66 -0.06
N MET A 96 3.77 6.43 0.40
CA MET A 96 5.03 5.74 0.17
C MET A 96 5.30 5.44 -1.31
N GLY A 97 4.26 5.16 -2.09
CA GLY A 97 4.34 5.05 -3.54
C GLY A 97 4.84 6.34 -4.18
N ALA A 98 4.29 7.49 -3.78
CA ALA A 98 4.74 8.81 -4.24
C ALA A 98 6.21 9.06 -3.89
N PHE A 99 6.61 8.76 -2.65
CA PHE A 99 7.98 8.92 -2.19
C PHE A 99 8.97 8.02 -2.95
N SER A 100 8.56 6.84 -3.39
CA SER A 100 9.42 5.98 -4.21
C SER A 100 9.89 6.65 -5.50
N TYR A 101 9.04 7.47 -6.13
CA TYR A 101 9.41 8.27 -7.29
C TYR A 101 10.45 9.34 -6.90
N PHE A 102 10.21 10.11 -5.83
CA PHE A 102 11.14 11.15 -5.39
C PHE A 102 12.51 10.60 -4.98
N LEU A 103 12.56 9.40 -4.39
CA LEU A 103 13.81 8.76 -4.00
C LEU A 103 14.66 8.38 -5.21
N VAL A 104 14.02 7.87 -6.26
CA VAL A 104 14.72 7.48 -7.49
C VAL A 104 15.07 8.70 -8.33
N ALA A 105 14.11 9.61 -8.54
CA ALA A 105 14.31 10.84 -9.31
C ALA A 105 15.31 11.80 -8.64
N GLY A 106 15.32 11.86 -7.31
CA GLY A 106 16.26 12.65 -6.52
C GLY A 106 17.64 11.99 -6.32
N GLY A 107 17.84 10.77 -6.83
CA GLY A 107 19.13 10.06 -6.77
C GLY A 107 19.48 9.42 -5.43
N LEU A 108 18.55 9.40 -4.46
CA LEU A 108 18.76 8.74 -3.16
C LEU A 108 18.66 7.21 -3.29
N LEU A 109 17.84 6.73 -4.23
CA LEU A 109 17.78 5.33 -4.65
C LEU A 109 18.36 5.18 -6.05
N ILE A 110 19.54 4.58 -6.15
CA ILE A 110 20.16 4.27 -7.43
C ILE A 110 19.54 2.97 -7.96
N ILE A 111 18.91 3.05 -9.13
CA ILE A 111 18.43 1.90 -9.88
C ILE A 111 19.20 1.86 -11.19
N SER A 112 19.55 0.66 -11.67
CA SER A 112 20.36 0.45 -12.88
C SER A 112 19.79 1.10 -14.14
N THR A 113 18.50 1.43 -14.12
CA THR A 113 17.80 2.16 -15.17
C THR A 113 17.12 3.37 -14.54
N SER A 114 17.42 4.56 -15.05
CA SER A 114 16.72 5.81 -14.73
C SER A 114 15.80 6.18 -15.91
N PRO A 115 14.58 5.62 -15.99
CA PRO A 115 13.71 5.88 -17.12
C PRO A 115 13.10 7.29 -17.04
N ASP A 116 12.96 7.94 -18.19
CA ASP A 116 12.32 9.24 -18.31
C ASP A 116 10.80 9.11 -18.08
N LEU A 117 10.27 9.92 -17.16
CA LEU A 117 8.84 9.93 -16.83
C LEU A 117 7.97 10.45 -17.99
N SER A 118 8.58 11.17 -18.94
CA SER A 118 7.93 11.64 -20.18
C SER A 118 7.64 10.50 -21.16
N GLN A 119 8.25 9.32 -20.95
CA GLN A 119 7.98 8.12 -21.75
C GLN A 119 7.02 7.18 -21.03
N ASP A 120 6.14 6.55 -21.81
CA ASP A 120 5.19 5.54 -21.29
C ASP A 120 5.88 4.42 -20.50
N LYS A 121 7.06 3.98 -20.97
CA LYS A 121 7.87 2.96 -20.29
C LYS A 121 8.36 3.41 -18.91
N GLY A 122 8.69 4.69 -18.75
CA GLY A 122 9.11 5.24 -17.46
C GLY A 122 7.97 5.32 -16.48
N LEU A 123 6.79 5.76 -16.92
CA LEU A 123 5.58 5.75 -16.08
C LEU A 123 5.26 4.32 -15.61
N MET A 124 5.29 3.33 -16.50
CA MET A 124 5.05 1.93 -16.13
C MET A 124 6.08 1.40 -15.14
N PHE A 125 7.35 1.79 -15.29
CA PHE A 125 8.41 1.44 -14.36
C PHE A 125 8.15 2.01 -12.96
N PHE A 126 7.85 3.31 -12.85
CA PHE A 126 7.59 3.93 -11.55
C PHE A 126 6.32 3.41 -10.90
N CYS A 127 5.25 3.14 -11.67
CA CYS A 127 4.06 2.47 -11.16
C CYS A 127 4.39 1.08 -10.60
N SER A 128 5.14 0.26 -11.35
CA SER A 128 5.55 -1.08 -10.91
C SER A 128 6.41 -1.01 -9.65
N LEU A 129 7.33 -0.05 -9.56
CA LEU A 129 8.14 0.20 -8.38
C LEU A 129 7.28 0.59 -7.18
N ALA A 130 6.38 1.57 -7.35
CA ALA A 130 5.49 2.03 -6.30
C ALA A 130 4.59 0.90 -5.78
N PHE A 131 4.08 0.04 -6.67
CA PHE A 131 3.32 -1.15 -6.31
C PHE A 131 4.13 -2.11 -5.42
N ILE A 132 5.39 -2.39 -5.78
CA ILE A 132 6.28 -3.24 -4.99
C ILE A 132 6.55 -2.61 -3.61
N VAL A 133 6.78 -1.30 -3.57
CA VAL A 133 6.95 -0.53 -2.33
C VAL A 133 5.70 -0.63 -1.45
N GLY A 134 4.51 -0.51 -2.04
CA GLY A 134 3.23 -0.63 -1.34
C GLY A 134 3.06 -2.01 -0.68
N ILE A 135 3.34 -3.09 -1.42
CA ILE A 135 3.31 -4.46 -0.88
C ILE A 135 4.34 -4.64 0.24
N SER A 136 5.52 -4.04 0.08
CA SER A 136 6.66 -4.21 0.97
C SER A 136 6.83 -3.05 1.96
N PHE A 137 5.74 -2.35 2.30
CA PHE A 137 5.78 -1.08 3.05
C PHE A 137 6.66 -1.14 4.30
N THR A 138 6.52 -2.18 5.13
CA THR A 138 7.32 -2.32 6.37
C THR A 138 8.81 -2.39 6.08
N ARG A 139 9.24 -3.26 5.16
CA ARG A 139 10.65 -3.41 4.80
C ARG A 139 11.22 -2.15 4.14
N PHE A 140 10.38 -1.45 3.38
CA PHE A 140 10.77 -0.21 2.75
C PHE A 140 10.97 0.90 3.79
N MET A 141 10.06 1.04 4.76
CA MET A 141 10.22 1.96 5.90
C MET A 141 11.50 1.65 6.68
N ASP A 142 11.78 0.38 6.98
CA ASP A 142 13.01 -0.01 7.68
C ASP A 142 14.27 0.43 6.92
N LYS A 143 14.24 0.38 5.58
CA LYS A 143 15.34 0.87 4.75
C LYS A 143 15.46 2.39 4.74
N ILE A 144 14.35 3.12 4.71
CA ILE A 144 14.38 4.58 4.83
C ILE A 144 14.94 4.99 6.19
N TYR A 145 14.59 4.31 7.27
CA TYR A 145 15.15 4.58 8.59
C TYR A 145 16.66 4.32 8.64
N GLN A 146 17.15 3.23 8.05
CA GLN A 146 18.59 2.95 7.96
C GLN A 146 19.32 4.06 7.18
N VAL A 147 18.75 4.53 6.07
CA VAL A 147 19.32 5.62 5.29
C VAL A 147 19.33 6.93 6.09
N ALA A 148 18.23 7.24 6.79
CA ALA A 148 18.14 8.43 7.64
C ALA A 148 19.15 8.37 8.79
N GLU A 149 19.31 7.21 9.43
CA GLU A 149 20.29 6.99 10.49
C GLU A 149 21.70 7.24 9.97
N VAL A 150 22.07 6.72 8.79
CA VAL A 150 23.39 6.98 8.19
C VAL A 150 23.60 8.47 7.88
N MET A 151 22.56 9.17 7.39
CA MET A 151 22.67 10.59 7.04
C MET A 151 22.71 11.53 8.25
N PHE A 152 21.98 11.22 9.32
CA PHE A 152 21.82 12.09 10.48
C PHE A 152 22.55 11.60 11.73
N SER A 153 23.28 10.48 11.66
CA SER A 153 24.13 10.04 12.77
C SER A 153 25.18 11.10 13.08
N PRO A 154 25.35 11.49 14.36
CA PRO A 154 26.41 12.39 14.73
C PRO A 154 27.74 11.78 14.32
N LYS A 155 28.53 12.53 13.54
CA LYS A 155 29.91 12.18 13.21
C LYS A 155 30.68 12.12 14.52
N ASN A 156 30.96 10.91 15.00
CA ASN A 156 32.01 10.66 15.98
C ASN A 156 33.35 10.63 15.27
#